data_AF-A0A925P4Z4-F1
#
_entry.id   AF-A0A925P4Z4-F1
#
_cell.length_a   1.000
_cell.length_b   1.000
_cell.length_c   1.000
_cell.angle_alpha   90.00
_cell.angle_beta   90.00
_cell.angle_gamma   90.00
#
_symmetry.space_group_name_H-M   'P 1'
#
loop_
_entity.id
_entity.type
_entity.pdbx_description
1 polymer ?
#
loop_
_entity_poly.entity_id
_entity_poly.type
_entity_poly.pdbx_seq_one_letter_code
_entity_poly.pdbx_strand_id
1 'polypeptide(L)' 'VVAEHALPTRLREPLALAPLVAAMARDKKVRAGGLRFVVLKSLGDSATQGGIDPALAEAAFHEVGAV' A
#
# COMPACT_ATOMS: atom_id res chain seq x y z
N VAL A 1 8.23 -9.66 14.24
CA VAL A 1 8.53 -10.46 13.03
C VAL A 1 9.33 -9.71 11.97
N VAL A 2 8.79 -8.81 11.11
CA VAL A 2 9.60 -8.20 10.02
C VAL A 2 10.84 -7.43 10.53
N ALA A 3 10.67 -6.62 11.59
CA ALA A 3 11.77 -5.87 12.20
C ALA A 3 12.83 -6.76 12.90
N GLU A 4 12.44 -7.94 13.39
CA GLU A 4 13.35 -8.90 14.04
C GLU A 4 14.35 -9.50 13.05
N HIS A 5 14.04 -9.45 11.75
CA HIS A 5 14.92 -9.86 10.67
C HIS A 5 15.77 -8.71 10.10
N ALA A 6 15.89 -7.59 10.83
CA ALA A 6 16.65 -6.41 10.42
C ALA A 6 16.22 -5.81 9.06
N LEU A 7 14.95 -6.02 8.66
CA LEU A 7 14.37 -5.44 7.46
C LEU A 7 13.66 -4.10 7.79
N PRO A 8 13.68 -3.12 6.87
CA PRO A 8 12.96 -1.87 7.05
C PRO A 8 11.44 -2.09 7.14
N THR A 9 10.81 -1.50 8.15
CA THR A 9 9.33 -1.47 8.30
C THR A 9 8.75 -0.06 8.11
N ARG A 10 9.60 0.92 7.84
CA ARG A 10 9.28 2.32 7.52
C ARG A 10 10.20 2.79 6.40
N LEU A 11 9.77 3.80 5.65
CA LEU A 11 10.59 4.45 4.65
C LEU A 11 11.77 5.17 5.32
N ARG A 12 12.96 5.06 4.71
CA ARG A 12 14.19 5.70 5.23
C ARG A 12 14.24 7.20 4.91
N GLU A 13 13.56 7.60 3.86
CA GLU A 13 13.44 8.98 3.38
C GLU A 13 11.98 9.23 2.96
N PRO A 14 11.47 10.46 3.06
CA PRO A 14 10.11 10.78 2.65
C PRO A 14 9.86 10.44 1.18
N LEU A 15 8.75 9.77 0.89
CA LEU A 15 8.33 9.47 -0.48
C LEU A 15 7.05 10.25 -0.81
N ALA A 16 7.10 11.05 -1.88
CA ALA A 16 5.94 11.81 -2.31
C ALA A 16 4.77 10.86 -2.71
N LEU A 17 3.62 11.07 -2.08
CA LEU A 17 2.44 10.22 -2.19
C LEU A 17 1.82 10.28 -3.59
N ALA A 18 1.72 11.47 -4.19
CA ALA A 18 1.11 11.62 -5.51
C ALA A 18 1.85 10.84 -6.62
N PRO A 19 3.19 10.93 -6.74
CA PRO A 19 3.97 10.06 -7.64
C PRO A 19 3.83 8.57 -7.34
N LEU A 20 3.77 8.19 -6.06
CA LEU A 20 3.56 6.80 -5.63
C LEU A 20 2.19 6.27 -6.11
N VAL A 21 1.11 7.02 -5.87
CA VAL A 21 -0.25 6.68 -6.33
C VAL A 21 -0.31 6.59 -7.85
N ALA A 22 0.30 7.54 -8.57
CA ALA A 22 0.36 7.52 -10.03
C ALA A 22 1.18 6.33 -10.57
N ALA A 23 2.22 5.87 -9.87
CA ALA A 23 2.94 4.67 -10.21
C ALA A 23 2.08 3.41 -9.99
N MET A 24 1.41 3.30 -8.85
CA MET A 24 0.50 2.17 -8.56
C MET A 24 -0.64 2.07 -9.57
N ALA A 25 -1.20 3.19 -10.01
CA ALA A 25 -2.29 3.23 -10.99
C ALA A 25 -1.89 2.74 -12.39
N ARG A 26 -0.59 2.72 -12.72
CA ARG A 26 -0.07 2.22 -14.01
C ARG A 26 0.22 0.72 -14.00
N ASP A 27 0.19 0.07 -12.84
CA ASP A 27 0.36 -1.37 -12.73
C ASP A 27 -0.80 -2.13 -13.40
N LYS A 28 -0.52 -3.32 -13.94
CA LYS A 28 -1.42 -4.16 -14.79
C LYS A 28 -2.73 -4.60 -14.10
N LYS A 29 -3.01 -4.15 -12.86
CA LYS A 29 -4.19 -4.47 -12.06
C LYS A 29 -5.36 -3.48 -12.21
N VAL A 30 -5.34 -2.53 -13.13
CA VAL A 30 -6.49 -1.63 -13.38
C VAL A 30 -7.40 -2.20 -14.49
N ARG A 31 -8.27 -3.16 -14.15
CA ARG A 31 -9.51 -3.38 -14.92
C ARG A 31 -10.64 -2.70 -14.14
N ALA A 32 -11.28 -1.70 -14.73
CA ALA A 32 -12.40 -0.93 -14.16
C ALA A 32 -12.11 0.02 -12.98
N GLY A 33 -10.96 0.72 -13.01
CA GLY A 33 -10.87 2.08 -12.46
C GLY A 33 -10.39 2.30 -11.02
N GLY A 34 -10.05 1.26 -10.26
CA GLY A 34 -9.55 1.41 -8.88
C GLY A 34 -8.28 0.62 -8.57
N LEU A 35 -7.48 1.11 -7.61
CA LEU A 35 -6.36 0.35 -7.05
C LEU A 35 -6.88 -0.93 -6.38
N ARG A 36 -6.09 -2.00 -6.51
CA ARG A 36 -6.34 -3.28 -5.86
C ARG A 36 -5.14 -3.67 -5.02
N PHE A 37 -5.38 -3.97 -3.75
CA PHE A 37 -4.37 -4.32 -2.77
C PHE A 37 -4.51 -5.79 -2.39
N VAL A 38 -3.40 -6.44 -2.08
CA VAL A 38 -3.45 -7.70 -1.34
C VAL A 38 -3.46 -7.34 0.14
N VAL A 39 -4.52 -7.71 0.84
CA VAL A 39 -4.70 -7.45 2.27
C VAL A 39 -4.79 -8.77 3.02
N LEU A 40 -4.34 -8.77 4.27
CA LEU A 40 -4.52 -9.91 5.19
C LEU A 40 -5.82 -9.71 5.98
N LYS A 41 -6.70 -10.71 5.97
CA LYS A 41 -7.90 -10.73 6.82
C LYS A 41 -7.57 -11.31 8.21
N SER A 42 -6.69 -12.29 8.21
CA SER A 42 -6.09 -12.90 9.39
C SER A 42 -4.72 -13.49 9.03
N LEU A 43 -3.98 -14.00 10.01
CA LEU A 43 -2.77 -14.76 9.72
C LEU A 43 -3.12 -15.97 8.84
N GLY A 44 -2.43 -16.09 7.70
CA GLY A 44 -2.67 -17.16 6.74
C GLY A 44 -3.87 -16.96 5.79
N ASP A 45 -4.65 -15.88 5.91
CA ASP A 45 -5.76 -15.56 5.01
C ASP A 45 -5.58 -14.20 4.35
N SER A 46 -5.58 -14.19 3.01
CA SER A 46 -5.37 -13.00 2.20
C SER A 46 -6.40 -12.86 1.09
N ALA A 47 -6.70 -11.62 0.71
CA ALA A 47 -7.60 -11.32 -0.39
C ALA A 47 -7.04 -10.19 -1.26
N THR A 48 -7.30 -10.28 -2.56
CA THR A 48 -7.16 -9.12 -3.44
C THR A 48 -8.42 -8.26 -3.30
N GLN A 49 -8.28 -7.09 -2.69
CA GLN A 49 -9.38 -6.18 -2.41
C GLN A 49 -9.26 -4.91 -3.24
N GLY A 50 -10.29 -4.64 -4.05
CA GLY A 50 -10.52 -3.33 -4.67
C GLY A 50 -11.57 -2.53 -3.91
N GLY A 51 -11.80 -1.29 -4.32
CA GLY A 51 -12.81 -0.42 -3.68
C GLY A 51 -12.46 -0.01 -2.25
N ILE A 52 -11.17 -0.10 -1.87
CA ILE A 52 -10.68 0.49 -0.63
C ILE A 52 -10.79 2.01 -0.77
N ASP A 53 -11.30 2.67 0.28
CA ASP A 53 -11.34 4.13 0.35
C ASP A 53 -9.93 4.70 0.11
N PRO A 54 -9.74 5.56 -0.91
CA PRO A 54 -8.45 6.19 -1.17
C PRO A 54 -7.86 6.87 0.07
N ALA A 55 -8.67 7.54 0.89
CA ALA A 55 -8.18 8.23 2.08
C ALA A 55 -7.61 7.25 3.13
N LEU A 56 -8.20 6.06 3.24
CA LEU A 56 -7.68 5.00 4.11
C LEU A 56 -6.33 4.46 3.61
N ALA A 57 -6.22 4.25 2.29
CA ALA A 57 -4.97 3.80 1.68
C ALA A 57 -3.86 4.85 1.85
N GLU A 58 -4.17 6.13 1.62
CA GLU A 58 -3.23 7.24 1.80
C GLU A 58 -2.76 7.37 3.26
N ALA A 59 -3.67 7.26 4.23
CA ALA A 59 -3.32 7.26 5.65
C ALA A 59 -2.34 6.13 6.02
N ALA A 60 -2.53 4.93 5.47
CA ALA A 60 -1.62 3.81 5.69
C ALA A 60 -0.21 4.06 5.09
N PHE A 61 -0.13 4.73 3.93
CA PHE A 61 1.16 5.14 3.36
C PHE A 61 1.84 6.24 4.17
N HIS A 62 1.09 7.21 4.66
CA HIS A 62 1.61 8.25 5.56
C HIS A 62 2.17 7.65 6.85
N GLU A 63 1.48 6.65 7.43
CA GLU A 63 1.94 5.97 8.65
C GLU A 63 3.35 5.38 8.50
N VAL A 64 3.72 4.94 7.29
CA VAL A 64 5.03 4.33 7.00
C VAL A 64 6.06 5.29 6.40
N GLY A 65 5.72 6.58 6.22
CA GLY A 65 6.67 7.64 5.86
C GLY A 65 6.45 8.31 4.48
N ALA A 66 5.32 8.08 3.82
CA ALA A 66 4.97 8.86 2.62
C ALA A 66 4.51 10.28 3.01
N VAL A 67 4.68 11.25 2.11
CA VAL A 67 4.34 12.67 2.31
C VAL A 67 3.60 13.28 1.13
#